data_AF-A0A9E0MJE2-F1
#
_entry.id   AF-A0A9E0MJE2-F1
#
_cell.length_a   1.000
_cell.length_b   1.000
_cell.length_c   1.000
_cell.angle_alpha   90.00
_cell.angle_beta   90.00
_cell.angle_gamma   90.00
#
_symmetry.space_group_name_H-M   'P 1'
#
loop_
_entity.id
_entity.type
_entity.pdbx_description
1 polymer ?
#
loop_
_entity_poly.entity_id
_entity_poly.type
_entity_poly.pdbx_seq_one_letter_code
_entity_poly.pdbx_strand_id
1 'polypeptide(L)'
;MRLRIALLSAFALAIGFLTGLPGRAQAQGDPWKAAQAAFNQGETYYLSGKFDEAADHFKKAYEARPMPQFLYNIAASFHMKGKKAADPASYDKSAEYYARYLTEAPNAKDKAQVEKTIAVLKAEAERLRAAAAAAATQPSDPTTPPPPPPAPSAEIEQLGEIKYRGLVVIESEPQGANIYIDGKEKGPFAQTPWSGSMDGEFQYLVEKRGYKSKEGRTAADPSKLLLLQIVLSEEDYLGWLEIKSNVPGATIYLDDKNVGPIGKTPYSGNFKPGKHKVWIEADGYETTEHDIEIIAGEAAEITSTLKGSPVGYLYVRGPGIESSSIYLDGKLLCERGPCRKPVKEGRHKVSVRRSGYKPYTTTIEVQAKTELNLKAELAKKPGRGDAVVAYVFAGLFAGGGVYLGLQAQNLEKELEDAVANGNPPLDQNDPRFDRGKYFAIGANAAYGVAGLLGLAAIYYTFRDKGRPSIGVVDVRALTLVPSVGPNYAGLNMETSW
;
A
#
# COMPACT_ATOMS: atom_id res chain seq x y z
N MET A 1 30.71 50.64 -44.65
CA MET A 1 30.53 51.86 -43.82
C MET A 1 29.57 51.53 -42.68
N ARG A 2 30.11 51.53 -41.44
CA ARG A 2 29.44 51.67 -40.13
C ARG A 2 28.31 50.69 -39.71
N LEU A 3 28.72 49.71 -38.90
CA LEU A 3 28.37 49.52 -37.48
C LEU A 3 26.90 49.73 -37.06
N ARG A 4 26.23 48.66 -36.59
CA ARG A 4 25.38 48.69 -35.37
C ARG A 4 25.44 47.36 -34.61
N ILE A 5 25.82 47.50 -33.35
CA ILE A 5 25.88 46.54 -32.25
C ILE A 5 24.49 46.49 -31.59
N ALA A 6 24.01 45.32 -31.14
CA ALA A 6 23.26 45.19 -29.87
C ALA A 6 23.00 43.72 -29.47
N LEU A 7 23.69 43.33 -28.41
CA LEU A 7 23.29 42.43 -27.30
C LEU A 7 22.39 41.21 -27.57
N LEU A 8 23.01 40.03 -27.51
CA LEU A 8 22.38 38.77 -27.11
C LEU A 8 22.54 38.59 -25.59
N SER A 9 21.43 38.64 -24.87
CA SER A 9 21.35 38.31 -23.44
C SER A 9 21.45 36.79 -23.28
N ALA A 10 22.58 36.32 -22.75
CA ALA A 10 22.77 34.92 -22.36
C ALA A 10 22.05 34.64 -21.03
N PHE A 11 21.02 33.80 -21.07
CA PHE A 11 20.37 33.24 -19.90
C PHE A 11 21.22 32.05 -19.41
N ALA A 12 22.11 32.30 -18.43
CA ALA A 12 22.89 31.26 -17.78
C ALA A 12 22.01 30.54 -16.74
N LEU A 13 21.66 29.29 -17.02
CA LEU A 13 20.99 28.40 -16.08
C LEU A 13 22.02 27.96 -15.02
N ALA A 14 22.03 28.63 -13.87
CA ALA A 14 22.84 28.25 -12.72
C ALA A 14 22.23 27.01 -12.06
N ILE A 15 22.85 25.85 -12.29
CA ILE A 15 22.61 24.62 -11.51
C ILE A 15 23.29 24.83 -10.15
N GLY A 16 22.49 25.19 -9.15
CA GLY A 16 22.93 25.24 -7.76
C GLY A 16 23.22 23.84 -7.24
N PHE A 17 24.50 23.48 -7.16
CA PHE A 17 24.98 22.39 -6.32
C PHE A 17 24.77 22.82 -4.85
N LEU A 18 23.68 22.36 -4.22
CA LEU A 18 23.60 22.28 -2.77
C LEU A 18 24.60 21.21 -2.31
N THR A 19 25.81 21.63 -1.95
CA THR A 19 26.72 20.81 -1.16
C THR A 19 26.19 20.75 0.27
N GLY A 20 25.29 19.79 0.51
CA GLY A 20 25.00 19.34 1.86
C GLY A 20 26.28 18.82 2.47
N LEU A 21 26.90 19.62 3.34
CA LEU A 21 27.90 19.12 4.28
C LEU A 21 27.23 17.98 5.06
N PRO A 22 27.76 16.74 5.02
CA PRO A 22 27.28 15.73 5.94
C PRO A 22 27.62 16.26 7.33
N GLY A 23 26.58 16.62 8.09
CA GLY A 23 26.70 16.81 9.52
C GLY A 23 27.41 15.56 10.04
N ARG A 24 28.59 15.75 10.62
CA ARG A 24 29.25 14.72 11.42
C ARG A 24 28.26 14.37 12.52
N ALA A 25 27.46 13.35 12.30
CA ALA A 25 26.93 12.54 13.39
C ALA A 25 28.18 12.01 14.09
N GLN A 26 28.61 12.72 15.13
CA GLN A 26 29.53 12.17 16.10
C GLN A 26 28.95 10.81 16.45
N ALA A 27 29.72 9.76 16.25
CA ALA A 27 29.41 8.43 16.74
C ALA A 27 29.27 8.57 18.26
N GLN A 28 28.06 8.87 18.72
CA GLN A 28 27.71 8.88 20.12
C GLN A 28 27.80 7.42 20.51
N GLY A 29 28.89 7.06 21.19
CA GLY A 29 29.14 5.69 21.60
C GLY A 29 27.96 5.15 22.39
N ASP A 30 27.80 3.82 22.37
CA ASP A 30 26.71 3.11 23.05
C ASP A 30 26.43 3.72 24.45
N PRO A 31 25.25 4.33 24.68
CA PRO A 31 24.88 4.95 25.94
C PRO A 31 25.02 4.01 27.14
N TRP A 32 24.85 2.70 26.94
CA TRP A 32 25.06 1.69 27.99
C TRP A 32 26.52 1.59 28.40
N LYS A 33 27.42 1.59 27.42
CA LYS A 33 28.86 1.57 27.66
C LYS A 33 29.31 2.84 28.40
N ALA A 34 28.76 4.00 28.04
CA ALA A 34 29.03 5.26 28.72
C ALA A 34 28.53 5.24 30.18
N ALA A 35 27.29 4.78 30.41
CA ALA A 35 26.71 4.66 31.75
C ALA A 35 27.50 3.68 32.64
N GLN A 36 27.87 2.51 32.12
CA GLN A 36 28.69 1.52 32.83
C GLN A 36 30.07 2.08 33.20
N ALA A 37 30.75 2.74 32.25
CA ALA A 37 32.07 3.31 32.49
C ALA A 37 32.03 4.40 33.57
N ALA A 38 31.01 5.27 33.51
CA ALA A 38 30.79 6.31 34.50
C ALA A 38 30.45 5.71 35.88
N PHE A 39 29.61 4.68 35.94
CA PHE A 39 29.29 3.96 37.18
C PHE A 39 30.54 3.34 37.82
N ASN A 40 31.36 2.62 37.05
CA ASN A 40 32.59 1.98 37.56
C ASN A 40 33.60 3.01 38.10
N GLN A 41 33.70 4.18 37.46
CA GLN A 41 34.51 5.28 37.96
C GLN A 41 33.93 5.88 39.25
N GLY A 42 32.60 6.07 39.31
CA GLY A 42 31.92 6.55 40.52
C GLY A 42 32.16 5.63 41.71
N GLU A 43 32.05 4.32 41.51
CA GLU A 43 32.40 3.29 42.49
C GLU A 43 33.86 3.45 42.97
N THR A 44 34.81 3.57 42.04
CA THR A 44 36.24 3.69 42.36
C THR A 44 36.52 4.91 43.24
N TYR A 45 35.93 6.06 42.89
CA TYR A 45 36.06 7.29 43.68
C TYR A 45 35.38 7.18 45.04
N TYR A 46 34.21 6.55 45.09
CA TYR A 46 33.47 6.34 46.33
C TYR A 46 34.28 5.52 47.33
N LEU A 47 34.82 4.38 46.89
CA LEU A 47 35.65 3.50 47.71
C LEU A 47 36.94 4.19 48.16
N SER A 48 37.44 5.14 47.38
CA SER A 48 38.62 5.96 47.72
C SER A 48 38.30 7.14 48.65
N GLY A 49 37.04 7.32 49.07
CA GLY A 49 36.60 8.45 49.89
C GLY A 49 36.51 9.80 49.17
N LYS A 50 36.63 9.79 47.84
CA LYS A 50 36.55 10.97 46.95
C LYS A 50 35.12 11.18 46.50
N PHE A 51 34.29 11.69 47.39
CA PHE A 51 32.84 11.65 47.24
C PHE A 51 32.27 12.65 46.24
N ASP A 52 32.92 13.80 46.02
CA ASP A 52 32.47 14.75 44.99
C ASP A 52 32.66 14.14 43.60
N GLU A 53 33.83 13.56 43.35
CA GLU A 53 34.12 12.86 42.11
C GLU A 53 33.20 11.65 41.92
N ALA A 54 32.91 10.91 42.99
CA ALA A 54 31.95 9.82 42.95
C ALA A 54 30.55 10.29 42.54
N ALA A 55 30.05 11.36 43.16
CA ALA A 55 28.77 11.96 42.82
C ALA A 55 28.72 12.43 41.35
N ASP A 56 29.78 13.09 40.86
CA ASP A 56 29.88 13.54 39.48
C ASP A 56 29.86 12.39 38.48
N HIS A 57 30.54 11.28 38.79
CA HIS A 57 30.56 10.11 37.93
C HIS A 57 29.23 9.33 37.95
N PHE A 58 28.56 9.23 39.09
CA PHE A 58 27.18 8.69 39.13
C PHE A 58 26.19 9.61 38.39
N LYS A 59 26.39 10.93 38.45
CA LYS A 59 25.60 11.89 37.65
C LYS A 59 25.82 11.69 36.16
N LYS A 60 27.06 11.51 35.70
CA LYS A 60 27.35 11.16 34.30
C LYS A 60 26.68 9.85 33.89
N ALA A 61 26.62 8.86 34.78
CA ALA A 61 25.89 7.61 34.51
C ALA A 61 24.39 7.86 34.32
N TYR A 62 23.79 8.69 35.17
CA TYR A 62 22.39 9.14 35.04
C TYR A 62 22.13 9.93 33.75
N GLU A 63 23.03 10.84 33.38
CA GLU A 63 22.92 11.62 32.13
C GLU A 63 23.02 10.73 30.88
N ALA A 64 23.85 9.68 30.94
CA ALA A 64 23.96 8.69 29.85
C ALA A 64 22.72 7.78 29.75
N ARG A 65 22.21 7.29 30.89
CA ARG A 65 20.97 6.50 30.99
C ARG A 65 20.19 6.90 32.26
N PRO A 66 19.08 7.66 32.13
CA PRO A 66 18.29 8.10 33.28
C PRO A 66 17.65 6.92 34.01
N MET A 67 18.25 6.51 35.12
CA MET A 67 17.75 5.46 36.00
C MET A 67 17.77 5.97 37.45
N PRO A 68 16.66 5.87 38.19
CA PRO A 68 16.55 6.46 39.53
C PRO A 68 17.62 5.99 40.50
N GLN A 69 18.12 4.76 40.35
CA GLN A 69 19.14 4.16 41.20
C GLN A 69 20.48 4.93 41.14
N PHE A 70 20.77 5.61 40.02
CA PHE A 70 21.93 6.50 39.97
C PHE A 70 21.74 7.74 40.84
N LEU A 71 20.53 8.29 40.95
CA LEU A 71 20.24 9.41 41.86
C LEU A 71 20.45 9.00 43.32
N TYR A 72 20.08 7.76 43.68
CA TYR A 72 20.38 7.22 45.00
C TYR A 72 21.89 7.21 45.26
N ASN A 73 22.71 6.79 44.29
CA ASN A 73 24.15 6.72 44.45
C ASN A 73 24.80 8.12 44.55
N ILE A 74 24.29 9.10 43.79
CA ILE A 74 24.70 10.50 43.94
C ILE A 74 24.40 10.99 45.37
N ALA A 75 23.20 10.71 45.87
CA ALA A 75 22.81 11.07 47.23
C ALA A 75 23.68 10.39 48.30
N ALA A 76 24.01 9.11 48.12
CA ALA A 76 24.89 8.35 49.01
C ALA A 76 26.30 8.95 49.07
N SER A 77 26.85 9.39 47.94
CA SER A 77 28.14 10.07 47.89
C SER A 77 28.14 11.35 48.73
N PHE A 78 27.14 12.21 48.54
CA PHE A 78 27.03 13.44 49.33
C PHE A 78 26.74 13.18 50.81
N HIS A 79 25.98 12.12 51.15
CA HIS A 79 25.78 11.70 52.54
C HIS A 79 27.14 11.41 53.18
N MET A 80 27.94 10.54 52.56
CA MET A 80 29.23 10.15 53.13
C MET A 80 30.21 11.32 53.20
N LYS A 81 30.16 12.26 52.26
CA LYS A 81 30.91 13.51 52.35
C LYS A 81 30.50 14.33 53.57
N GLY A 82 29.19 14.56 53.74
CA GLY A 82 28.63 15.29 54.89
C GLY A 82 29.08 14.66 56.20
N LYS A 83 29.00 13.33 56.31
CA LYS A 83 29.44 12.57 57.49
C LYS A 83 30.94 12.70 57.78
N LYS A 84 31.81 12.59 56.77
CA LYS A 84 33.27 12.66 56.99
C LYS A 84 33.80 14.07 57.19
N ALA A 85 33.18 15.08 56.58
CA ALA A 85 33.66 16.46 56.59
C ALA A 85 32.85 17.40 57.51
N ALA A 86 31.79 16.89 58.17
CA ALA A 86 30.82 17.71 58.90
C ALA A 86 30.29 18.89 58.05
N ASP A 87 29.95 18.61 56.78
CA ASP A 87 29.59 19.63 55.79
C ASP A 87 28.05 19.71 55.60
N PRO A 88 27.39 20.79 56.05
CA PRO A 88 25.94 20.95 55.91
C PRO A 88 25.49 21.07 54.44
N ALA A 89 26.31 21.62 53.54
CA ALA A 89 25.95 21.74 52.13
C ALA A 89 25.90 20.36 51.44
N SER A 90 26.76 19.43 51.85
CA SER A 90 26.73 18.05 51.38
C SER A 90 25.47 17.31 51.87
N TYR A 91 25.04 17.55 53.12
CA TYR A 91 23.79 16.99 53.62
C TYR A 91 22.55 17.49 52.86
N ASP A 92 22.49 18.79 52.53
CA ASP A 92 21.41 19.33 51.68
C ASP A 92 21.36 18.64 50.31
N LYS A 93 22.50 18.56 49.62
CA LYS A 93 22.60 17.90 48.31
C LYS A 93 22.17 16.44 48.39
N SER A 94 22.60 15.73 49.44
CA SER A 94 22.18 14.35 49.67
C SER A 94 20.66 14.23 49.81
N ALA A 95 20.05 15.07 50.64
CA ALA A 95 18.61 15.12 50.84
C ALA A 95 17.84 15.45 49.54
N GLU A 96 18.37 16.36 48.72
CA GLU A 96 17.81 16.72 47.41
C GLU A 96 17.81 15.53 46.45
N TYR A 97 18.95 14.86 46.28
CA TYR A 97 19.06 13.73 45.36
C TYR A 97 18.25 12.50 45.83
N TYR A 98 18.14 12.26 47.13
CA TYR A 98 17.21 11.26 47.65
C TYR A 98 15.75 11.61 47.38
N ALA A 99 15.36 12.88 47.51
CA ALA A 99 14.01 13.31 47.16
C ALA A 99 13.71 13.12 45.66
N ARG A 100 14.69 13.41 44.79
CA ARG A 100 14.60 13.14 43.35
C ARG A 100 14.49 11.65 43.04
N TYR A 101 15.27 10.81 43.73
CA TYR A 101 15.13 9.35 43.63
C TYR A 101 13.71 8.89 43.93
N LEU A 102 13.11 9.36 45.03
CA LEU A 102 11.72 9.01 45.38
C LEU A 102 10.68 9.60 44.44
N THR A 103 10.99 10.70 43.77
CA THR A 103 10.11 11.29 42.75
C THR A 103 10.08 10.42 41.49
N GLU A 104 11.24 9.91 41.06
CA GLU A 104 11.34 9.07 39.87
C GLU A 104 11.03 7.58 40.15
N ALA A 105 11.11 7.14 41.41
CA ALA A 105 10.76 5.80 41.86
C ALA A 105 9.75 5.83 43.03
N PRO A 106 8.49 6.25 42.80
CA PRO A 106 7.49 6.42 43.87
C PRO A 106 7.10 5.12 44.57
N ASN A 107 7.36 3.97 43.91
CA ASN A 107 7.08 2.61 44.40
C ASN A 107 8.36 1.89 44.85
N ALA A 108 9.46 2.61 45.12
CA ALA A 108 10.69 2.04 45.64
C ALA A 108 10.44 1.29 46.96
N LYS A 109 10.97 0.06 47.07
CA LYS A 109 10.77 -0.80 48.26
C LYS A 109 11.31 -0.17 49.56
N ASP A 110 12.30 0.69 49.44
CA ASP A 110 13.00 1.37 50.52
C ASP A 110 12.52 2.81 50.75
N LYS A 111 11.40 3.22 50.14
CA LYS A 111 10.85 4.58 50.23
C LYS A 111 10.82 5.12 51.66
N ALA A 112 10.23 4.39 52.60
CA ALA A 112 10.11 4.82 53.99
C ALA A 112 11.48 5.04 54.67
N GLN A 113 12.47 4.19 54.35
CA GLN A 113 13.82 4.33 54.88
C GLN A 113 14.53 5.56 54.31
N VAL A 114 14.33 5.84 53.02
CA VAL A 114 14.91 7.01 52.35
C VAL A 114 14.24 8.29 52.85
N GLU A 115 12.93 8.32 53.06
CA GLU A 115 12.21 9.45 53.67
C GLU A 115 12.74 9.77 55.07
N LYS A 116 12.94 8.75 55.91
CA LYS A 116 13.56 8.90 57.22
C LYS A 116 14.98 9.46 57.10
N THR A 117 15.77 8.94 56.16
CA THR A 117 17.14 9.41 55.90
C THR A 117 17.14 10.89 55.51
N ILE A 118 16.25 11.32 54.60
CA ILE A 118 16.10 12.73 54.20
C ILE A 118 15.83 13.62 55.42
N ALA A 119 14.93 13.21 56.32
CA ALA A 119 14.61 14.00 57.52
C ALA A 119 15.83 14.14 58.45
N VAL A 120 16.57 13.05 58.68
CA VAL A 120 17.79 13.06 59.50
C VAL A 120 18.87 13.95 58.88
N LEU A 121 19.11 13.85 57.58
CA LEU A 121 20.12 14.66 56.88
C LEU A 121 19.81 16.15 56.96
N LYS A 122 18.54 16.54 56.78
CA LYS A 122 18.10 17.94 56.91
C LYS A 122 18.29 18.46 58.33
N ALA A 123 17.90 17.67 59.34
CA ALA A 123 18.08 18.05 60.75
C ALA A 123 19.57 18.22 61.10
N GLU A 124 20.43 17.34 60.60
CA GLU A 124 21.87 17.45 60.81
C GLU A 124 22.48 18.69 60.15
N ALA A 125 22.08 19.00 58.92
CA ALA A 125 22.53 20.20 58.23
C ALA A 125 22.20 21.47 59.04
N GLU A 126 20.97 21.57 59.56
CA GLU A 126 20.55 22.68 60.42
C GLU A 126 21.33 22.73 61.74
N ARG A 127 21.57 21.58 62.38
CA ARG A 127 22.38 21.49 63.61
C ARG A 127 23.79 22.02 63.39
N LEU A 128 24.42 21.64 62.29
CA LEU A 128 25.78 22.08 61.94
C LEU A 128 25.83 23.59 61.63
N ARG A 129 24.82 24.13 60.93
CA ARG A 129 24.70 25.58 60.71
C ARG A 129 24.53 26.34 62.01
N ALA A 130 23.67 25.86 62.91
CA ALA A 130 23.45 26.48 64.22
C ALA A 130 24.72 26.46 65.07
N ALA A 131 25.46 25.35 65.07
CA ALA A 131 26.74 25.24 65.77
C ALA A 131 27.80 26.21 65.20
N ALA A 132 27.89 26.32 63.87
CA ALA A 132 28.81 27.25 63.22
C ALA A 132 28.45 28.72 63.51
N ALA A 133 27.16 29.07 63.49
CA ALA A 133 26.68 30.39 63.85
C ALA A 133 26.97 30.74 65.32
N ALA A 134 26.77 29.79 66.25
CA ALA A 134 27.10 29.96 67.65
C ALA A 134 28.61 30.18 67.84
N ALA A 135 29.46 29.40 67.17
CA ALA A 135 30.91 29.57 67.21
C ALA A 135 31.38 30.93 66.69
N ALA A 136 30.73 31.46 65.64
CA ALA A 136 31.05 32.78 65.08
C ALA A 136 30.73 33.96 66.01
N THR A 137 29.83 33.77 66.98
CA THR A 137 29.44 34.81 67.96
C THR A 137 30.32 34.84 69.22
N GLN A 138 31.21 33.87 69.41
CA GLN A 138 32.14 33.87 70.54
C GLN A 138 33.35 34.78 70.26
N PRO A 139 33.86 35.54 71.26
CA PRO A 139 35.07 36.34 71.08
C PRO A 139 36.26 35.43 70.74
N SER A 140 36.84 35.61 69.55
CA SER A 140 38.00 34.83 69.11
C SER A 140 39.29 35.44 69.63
N ASP A 141 39.98 34.74 70.52
CA ASP A 141 41.36 35.03 70.87
C ASP A 141 42.28 34.46 69.76
N PRO A 142 43.04 35.30 69.02
CA PRO A 142 43.84 34.88 67.87
C PRO A 142 44.96 33.88 68.23
N THR A 143 45.24 33.68 69.51
CA THR A 143 46.21 32.71 70.02
C THR A 143 45.63 31.30 70.22
N THR A 144 44.30 31.14 70.13
CA THR A 144 43.62 29.86 70.37
C THR A 144 43.28 29.18 69.04
N PRO A 145 43.71 27.92 68.80
CA PRO A 145 43.36 27.21 67.58
C PRO A 145 41.83 27.06 67.46
N PRO A 146 41.27 27.12 66.24
CA PRO A 146 39.84 26.98 66.03
C PRO A 146 39.34 25.63 66.58
N PRO A 147 38.14 25.58 67.20
CA PRO A 147 37.61 24.35 67.73
C PRO A 147 37.44 23.30 66.62
N PRO A 148 37.70 22.01 66.92
CA PRO A 148 37.53 20.94 65.94
C PRO A 148 36.07 20.88 65.46
N PRO A 149 35.83 20.44 64.21
CA PRO A 149 34.48 20.32 63.68
C PRO A 149 33.63 19.40 64.57
N PRO A 150 32.34 19.72 64.78
CA PRO A 150 31.46 18.92 65.60
C PRO A 150 31.32 17.52 65.04
N ALA A 151 31.39 16.51 65.91
CA ALA A 151 31.15 15.12 65.54
C ALA A 151 29.72 14.92 64.97
N PRO A 152 29.50 13.91 64.11
CA PRO A 152 28.17 13.57 63.63
C PRO A 152 27.17 13.32 64.77
N SER A 153 25.90 13.67 64.57
CA SER A 153 24.85 13.34 65.54
C SER A 153 24.66 11.83 65.69
N ALA A 154 24.07 11.42 66.81
CA ALA A 154 23.77 10.02 67.09
C ALA A 154 22.87 9.40 66.01
N GLU A 155 21.95 10.18 65.45
CA GLU A 155 21.06 9.77 64.37
C GLU A 155 21.83 9.50 63.07
N ILE A 156 22.84 10.32 62.73
CA ILE A 156 23.73 10.09 61.59
C ILE A 156 24.62 8.87 61.83
N GLU A 157 25.10 8.67 63.06
CA GLU A 157 25.88 7.47 63.39
C GLU A 157 25.03 6.20 63.29
N GLN A 158 23.77 6.25 63.70
CA GLN A 158 22.82 5.13 63.54
C GLN A 158 22.52 4.78 62.08
N LEU A 159 22.57 5.75 61.16
CA LEU A 159 22.47 5.47 59.72
C LEU A 159 23.70 4.74 59.16
N GLY A 160 24.81 4.72 59.90
CA GLY A 160 26.02 3.96 59.57
C GLY A 160 26.78 4.52 58.37
N GLU A 161 27.59 3.66 57.75
CA GLU A 161 28.20 3.97 56.44
C GLU A 161 27.22 3.56 55.34
N ILE A 162 26.69 4.55 54.61
CA ILE A 162 25.86 4.27 53.45
C ILE A 162 26.77 3.71 52.35
N LYS A 163 26.28 2.70 51.65
CA LYS A 163 26.93 2.14 50.45
C LYS A 163 26.18 2.63 49.21
N TYR A 164 26.93 2.86 48.14
CA TYR A 164 26.35 2.93 46.80
C TYR A 164 25.74 1.56 46.45
N ARG A 165 24.76 1.57 45.55
CA ARG A 165 24.02 0.38 45.15
C ARG A 165 24.39 -0.04 43.73
N GLY A 166 24.49 -1.35 43.55
CA GLY A 166 24.48 -2.03 42.28
C GLY A 166 23.12 -1.95 41.60
N LEU A 167 23.12 -2.24 40.31
CA LEU A 167 21.98 -2.10 39.43
C LEU A 167 21.97 -3.24 38.43
N VAL A 168 20.87 -3.99 38.38
CA VAL A 168 20.60 -4.93 37.28
C VAL A 168 19.74 -4.22 36.26
N VAL A 169 20.11 -4.37 34.99
CA VAL A 169 19.34 -3.89 33.85
C VAL A 169 19.12 -5.06 32.91
N ILE A 170 17.87 -5.28 32.54
CA ILE A 170 17.47 -6.31 31.59
C ILE A 170 16.78 -5.62 30.41
N GLU A 171 17.40 -5.73 29.24
CA GLU A 171 16.86 -5.22 27.99
C GLU A 171 16.73 -6.36 26.98
N SER A 172 15.75 -6.23 26.08
CA SER A 172 15.65 -7.14 24.94
C SER A 172 15.47 -6.43 23.62
N GLU A 173 16.01 -7.04 22.58
CA GLU A 173 15.68 -6.69 21.21
C GLU A 173 14.88 -7.84 20.57
N PRO A 174 13.59 -7.63 20.23
CA PRO A 174 12.81 -6.41 20.43
C PRO A 174 12.31 -6.20 21.87
N GLN A 175 12.00 -4.94 22.22
CA GLN A 175 11.56 -4.52 23.57
C GLN A 175 10.13 -5.00 23.92
N GLY A 176 9.74 -4.93 25.19
CA GLY A 176 8.41 -5.35 25.68
C GLY A 176 8.28 -6.87 25.86
N ALA A 177 9.40 -7.58 26.05
CA ALA A 177 9.42 -9.00 26.38
C ALA A 177 9.11 -9.20 27.87
N ASN A 178 8.38 -10.26 28.21
CA ASN A 178 8.14 -10.65 29.60
C ASN A 178 9.44 -11.22 30.20
N ILE A 179 9.77 -10.78 31.41
CA ILE A 179 10.91 -11.25 32.20
C ILE A 179 10.37 -12.12 33.33
N TYR A 180 10.94 -13.31 33.48
CA TYR A 180 10.68 -14.21 34.60
C TYR A 180 11.98 -14.41 35.38
N ILE A 181 11.87 -14.42 36.70
CA ILE A 181 12.99 -14.68 37.61
C ILE A 181 12.63 -15.92 38.42
N ASP A 182 13.52 -16.91 38.40
CA ASP A 182 13.40 -18.21 39.08
C ASP A 182 12.16 -19.02 38.66
N GLY A 183 11.84 -18.98 37.35
CA GLY A 183 10.77 -19.77 36.74
C GLY A 183 9.45 -19.00 36.52
N LYS A 184 8.46 -19.68 35.92
CA LYS A 184 7.18 -19.06 35.51
C LYS A 184 6.06 -19.09 36.55
N GLU A 185 6.26 -19.81 37.67
CA GLU A 185 5.20 -20.12 38.64
C GLU A 185 4.55 -18.89 39.27
N LYS A 186 5.31 -17.79 39.41
CA LYS A 186 4.85 -16.53 40.02
C LYS A 186 4.31 -15.52 38.99
N GLY A 187 4.21 -15.92 37.72
CA GLY A 187 3.91 -15.02 36.61
C GLY A 187 5.10 -14.13 36.21
N PRO A 188 4.91 -13.21 35.25
CA PRO A 188 5.96 -12.32 34.78
C PRO A 188 6.41 -11.39 35.91
N PHE A 189 7.72 -11.38 36.18
CA PHE A 189 8.35 -10.50 37.15
C PHE A 189 8.30 -9.03 36.69
N ALA A 190 8.59 -8.79 35.41
CA ALA A 190 8.57 -7.48 34.77
C ALA A 190 8.50 -7.61 33.24
N GLN A 191 8.59 -6.48 32.52
CA GLN A 191 8.78 -6.44 31.07
C GLN A 191 10.02 -5.62 30.71
N THR A 192 10.68 -5.94 29.60
CA THR A 192 11.81 -5.15 29.10
C THR A 192 11.32 -3.80 28.50
N PRO A 193 12.08 -2.70 28.70
CA PRO A 193 13.28 -2.61 29.52
C PRO A 193 12.93 -2.56 31.02
N TRP A 194 13.72 -3.25 31.84
CA TRP A 194 13.58 -3.23 33.29
C TRP A 194 14.91 -2.92 33.98
N SER A 195 14.87 -2.14 35.07
CA SER A 195 16.03 -1.90 35.92
C SER A 195 15.67 -1.88 37.41
N GLY A 196 16.57 -2.42 38.23
CA GLY A 196 16.33 -2.55 39.67
C GLY A 196 17.54 -3.07 40.43
N SER A 197 17.50 -2.94 41.76
CA SER A 197 18.49 -3.58 42.63
C SER A 197 18.12 -5.05 42.83
N MET A 198 19.08 -5.94 42.59
CA MET A 198 19.01 -7.38 42.86
C MET A 198 20.32 -7.82 43.51
N ASP A 199 20.29 -8.97 44.19
CA ASP A 199 21.44 -9.58 44.85
C ASP A 199 21.34 -11.10 44.72
N GLY A 200 22.47 -11.78 44.67
CA GLY A 200 22.59 -13.23 44.60
C GLY A 200 22.43 -13.80 43.18
N GLU A 201 22.52 -15.13 43.12
CA GLU A 201 22.27 -15.89 41.90
C GLU A 201 20.78 -15.96 41.58
N PHE A 202 20.43 -15.80 40.31
CA PHE A 202 19.07 -15.95 39.82
C PHE A 202 19.05 -16.58 38.43
N GLN A 203 17.98 -17.30 38.14
CA GLN A 203 17.69 -17.77 36.78
C GLN A 203 16.76 -16.77 36.12
N TYR A 204 17.05 -16.38 34.89
CA TYR A 204 16.17 -15.53 34.10
C TYR A 204 15.64 -16.28 32.89
N LEU A 205 14.40 -15.98 32.53
CA LEU A 205 13.79 -16.37 31.26
C LEU A 205 13.13 -15.14 30.67
N VAL A 206 13.47 -14.80 29.44
CA VAL A 206 12.88 -13.69 28.70
C VAL A 206 12.15 -14.23 27.49
N GLU A 207 10.87 -13.91 27.39
CA GLU A 207 10.01 -14.39 26.31
C GLU A 207 9.21 -13.25 25.68
N LYS A 208 8.95 -13.38 24.38
CA LYS A 208 8.05 -12.51 23.66
C LYS A 208 7.32 -13.32 22.61
N ARG A 209 6.03 -13.07 22.42
CA ARG A 209 5.22 -13.79 21.43
C ARG A 209 5.86 -13.67 20.04
N GLY A 210 6.11 -14.81 19.39
CA GLY A 210 6.73 -14.89 18.06
C GLY A 210 8.27 -14.91 18.05
N TYR A 211 8.91 -15.01 19.22
CA TYR A 211 10.37 -15.02 19.35
C TYR A 211 10.85 -16.16 20.25
N LYS A 212 12.03 -16.71 19.94
CA LYS A 212 12.64 -17.81 20.69
C LYS A 212 13.00 -17.30 22.08
N SER A 213 12.40 -17.88 23.10
CA SER A 213 12.67 -17.48 24.48
C SER A 213 14.14 -17.70 24.84
N LYS A 214 14.73 -16.78 25.61
CA LYS A 214 16.12 -16.88 26.08
C LYS A 214 16.15 -17.07 27.58
N GLU A 215 16.81 -18.13 28.03
CA GLU A 215 17.07 -18.38 29.45
C GLU A 215 18.56 -18.37 29.78
N GLY A 216 18.86 -18.13 31.05
CA GLY A 216 20.22 -18.18 31.57
C GLY A 216 20.25 -18.09 33.09
N ARG A 217 21.46 -18.25 33.63
CA ARG A 217 21.76 -18.05 35.05
C ARG A 217 22.85 -17.01 35.18
N THR A 218 22.71 -16.13 36.16
CA THR A 218 23.70 -15.10 36.46
C THR A 218 23.62 -14.70 37.93
N ALA A 219 24.59 -13.92 38.39
CA ALA A 219 24.65 -13.40 39.75
C ALA A 219 24.64 -11.87 39.72
N ALA A 220 23.75 -11.26 40.49
CA ALA A 220 23.80 -9.83 40.74
C ALA A 220 24.71 -9.56 41.94
N ASP A 221 25.63 -8.61 41.79
CA ASP A 221 26.42 -8.06 42.89
C ASP A 221 25.76 -6.74 43.34
N PRO A 222 25.47 -6.58 44.65
CA PRO A 222 24.79 -5.40 45.19
C PRO A 222 25.63 -4.11 45.11
N SER A 223 26.85 -4.16 44.56
CA SER A 223 27.74 -3.04 44.29
C SER A 223 28.05 -2.84 42.80
N LYS A 224 27.68 -3.76 41.91
CA LYS A 224 28.02 -3.67 40.47
C LYS A 224 26.81 -3.31 39.60
N LEU A 225 27.08 -2.72 38.44
CA LEU A 225 26.09 -2.62 37.38
C LEU A 225 26.20 -3.86 36.48
N LEU A 226 25.13 -4.64 36.42
CA LEU A 226 24.97 -5.83 35.58
C LEU A 226 23.99 -5.50 34.45
N LEU A 227 24.47 -5.51 33.22
CA LEU A 227 23.66 -5.31 32.02
C LEU A 227 23.43 -6.64 31.29
N LEU A 228 22.17 -7.08 31.22
CA LEU A 228 21.73 -8.20 30.41
C LEU A 228 21.07 -7.66 29.14
N GLN A 229 21.81 -7.67 28.03
CA GLN A 229 21.27 -7.40 26.69
C GLN A 229 20.89 -8.72 26.03
N ILE A 230 19.59 -8.92 25.81
CA ILE A 230 19.03 -10.16 25.30
C ILE A 230 18.47 -9.93 23.89
N VAL A 231 19.16 -10.44 22.88
CA VAL A 231 18.63 -10.45 21.52
C VAL A 231 17.77 -11.70 21.35
N LEU A 232 16.48 -11.51 21.09
CA LEU A 232 15.56 -12.60 20.80
C LEU A 232 15.47 -12.77 19.29
N SER A 233 15.73 -13.99 18.80
CA SER A 233 15.52 -14.33 17.40
C SER A 233 14.05 -14.66 17.16
N GLU A 234 13.54 -14.33 15.98
CA GLU A 234 12.20 -14.77 15.57
C GLU A 234 12.12 -16.30 15.66
N GLU A 235 10.97 -16.79 16.14
CA GLU A 235 10.67 -18.19 16.06
C GLU A 235 10.34 -18.56 14.62
N ASP A 236 11.25 -19.32 13.98
CA ASP A 236 10.97 -20.00 12.72
C ASP A 236 9.99 -21.17 12.93
N TYR A 237 8.82 -20.91 13.50
CA TYR A 237 7.76 -21.90 13.50
C TYR A 237 6.87 -21.62 12.32
N LEU A 238 7.17 -22.25 11.19
CA LEU A 238 6.18 -22.34 10.13
C LEU A 238 5.03 -23.23 10.63
N GLY A 239 3.79 -22.81 10.39
CA GLY A 239 2.63 -23.69 10.53
C GLY A 239 2.44 -24.48 9.25
N TRP A 240 1.94 -25.71 9.37
CA TRP A 240 1.65 -26.56 8.23
C TRP A 240 0.25 -26.26 7.71
N LEU A 241 0.09 -26.02 6.41
CA LEU A 241 -1.21 -25.82 5.78
C LEU A 241 -1.44 -26.89 4.73
N GLU A 242 -2.56 -27.61 4.85
CA GLU A 242 -3.03 -28.57 3.86
C GLU A 242 -4.32 -28.07 3.21
N ILE A 243 -4.36 -28.04 1.88
CA ILE A 243 -5.51 -27.54 1.10
C ILE A 243 -5.97 -28.65 0.16
N LYS A 244 -7.21 -29.08 0.34
CA LYS A 244 -7.91 -30.08 -0.48
C LYS A 244 -9.10 -29.46 -1.18
N SER A 245 -9.42 -29.98 -2.36
CA SER A 245 -10.63 -29.62 -3.10
C SER A 245 -11.22 -30.84 -3.82
N ASN A 246 -12.54 -30.84 -4.00
CA ASN A 246 -13.24 -31.78 -4.88
C ASN A 246 -12.82 -31.65 -6.36
N VAL A 247 -12.16 -30.56 -6.74
CA VAL A 247 -11.57 -30.35 -8.08
C VAL A 247 -10.04 -30.47 -7.97
N PRO A 248 -9.43 -31.55 -8.49
CA PRO A 248 -7.97 -31.67 -8.57
C PRO A 248 -7.37 -30.61 -9.51
N GLY A 249 -6.22 -30.07 -9.15
CA GLY A 249 -5.52 -29.07 -9.96
C GLY A 249 -6.10 -27.67 -9.90
N ALA A 250 -7.03 -27.39 -8.98
CA ALA A 250 -7.57 -26.04 -8.74
C ALA A 250 -6.45 -25.13 -8.25
N THR A 251 -6.37 -23.92 -8.79
CA THR A 251 -5.33 -22.93 -8.49
C THR A 251 -5.59 -22.28 -7.14
N ILE A 252 -4.53 -22.10 -6.35
CA ILE A 252 -4.59 -21.57 -4.98
C ILE A 252 -3.81 -20.27 -4.89
N TYR A 253 -4.39 -19.27 -4.22
CA TYR A 253 -3.76 -18.00 -3.89
C TYR A 253 -3.83 -17.77 -2.39
N LEU A 254 -2.81 -17.12 -1.84
CA LEU A 254 -2.71 -16.79 -0.42
C LEU A 254 -2.41 -15.31 -0.26
N ASP A 255 -3.18 -14.66 0.61
CA ASP A 255 -3.11 -13.25 1.05
C ASP A 255 -3.32 -12.20 -0.06
N ASP A 256 -2.70 -12.33 -1.23
CA ASP A 256 -2.87 -11.42 -2.37
C ASP A 256 -2.95 -12.19 -3.71
N LYS A 257 -4.10 -12.10 -4.40
CA LYS A 257 -4.30 -12.72 -5.72
C LYS A 257 -3.38 -12.15 -6.81
N ASN A 258 -2.83 -10.95 -6.64
CA ASN A 258 -1.99 -10.29 -7.65
C ASN A 258 -0.52 -10.77 -7.65
N VAL A 259 -0.06 -11.39 -6.56
CA VAL A 259 1.30 -11.94 -6.45
C VAL A 259 1.47 -13.20 -7.30
N GLY A 260 0.36 -13.83 -7.68
CA GLY A 260 0.32 -15.08 -8.42
C GLY A 260 -0.02 -16.27 -7.51
N PRO A 261 -0.25 -17.44 -8.11
CA PRO A 261 -0.68 -18.62 -7.38
C PRO A 261 0.45 -19.24 -6.57
N ILE A 262 0.13 -19.74 -5.37
CA ILE A 262 1.07 -20.47 -4.51
C ILE A 262 1.19 -21.96 -4.88
N GLY A 263 0.20 -22.48 -5.62
CA GLY A 263 0.16 -23.89 -6.00
C GLY A 263 -1.19 -24.33 -6.55
N LYS A 264 -1.39 -25.65 -6.62
CA LYS A 264 -2.63 -26.30 -7.07
C LYS A 264 -3.07 -27.40 -6.11
N THR A 265 -4.37 -27.67 -6.02
CA THR A 265 -4.92 -28.72 -5.14
C THR A 265 -4.58 -30.15 -5.63
N PRO A 266 -4.32 -31.11 -4.71
CA PRO A 266 -4.07 -30.91 -3.29
C PRO A 266 -2.71 -30.23 -3.09
N TYR A 267 -2.65 -29.33 -2.11
CA TYR A 267 -1.45 -28.57 -1.79
C TYR A 267 -1.11 -28.70 -0.32
N SER A 268 0.17 -28.85 -0.01
CA SER A 268 0.66 -28.80 1.35
C SER A 268 1.96 -28.00 1.42
N GLY A 269 2.10 -27.20 2.48
CA GLY A 269 3.24 -26.30 2.62
C GLY A 269 3.35 -25.67 3.99
N ASN A 270 4.53 -25.09 4.24
CA ASN A 270 4.87 -24.39 5.45
C ASN A 270 4.63 -22.88 5.28
N PHE A 271 3.90 -22.26 6.20
CA PHE A 271 3.54 -20.84 6.13
C PHE A 271 3.81 -20.12 7.45
N LYS A 272 3.93 -18.79 7.38
CA LYS A 272 4.08 -17.98 8.57
C LYS A 272 2.82 -18.12 9.45
N PRO A 273 2.94 -18.16 10.78
CA PRO A 273 1.79 -18.13 11.66
C PRO A 273 1.05 -16.79 11.55
N GLY A 274 -0.27 -16.83 11.70
CA GLY A 274 -1.13 -15.65 11.62
C GLY A 274 -2.42 -15.90 10.85
N LYS A 275 -3.19 -14.84 10.63
CA LYS A 275 -4.43 -14.89 9.84
C LYS A 275 -4.09 -14.72 8.37
N HIS A 276 -4.59 -15.65 7.57
CA HIS A 276 -4.41 -15.69 6.13
C HIS A 276 -5.74 -15.80 5.41
N LYS A 277 -5.75 -15.32 4.18
CA LYS A 277 -6.90 -15.44 3.28
C LYS A 277 -6.53 -16.30 2.08
N VAL A 278 -7.27 -17.37 1.85
CA VAL A 278 -7.01 -18.35 0.80
C VAL A 278 -8.12 -18.29 -0.24
N TRP A 279 -7.75 -18.14 -1.51
CA TRP A 279 -8.67 -18.29 -2.63
C TRP A 279 -8.37 -19.55 -3.42
N ILE A 280 -9.41 -20.28 -3.79
CA ILE A 280 -9.31 -21.51 -4.59
C ILE A 280 -10.18 -21.32 -5.83
N GLU A 281 -9.59 -21.47 -7.01
CA GLU A 281 -10.26 -21.29 -8.30
C GLU A 281 -9.99 -22.44 -9.25
N ALA A 282 -10.99 -22.77 -10.07
CA ALA A 282 -10.85 -23.72 -11.16
C ALA A 282 -11.75 -23.30 -12.33
N ASP A 283 -11.33 -23.64 -13.55
CA ASP A 283 -12.10 -23.33 -14.76
C ASP A 283 -13.49 -23.99 -14.72
N GLY A 284 -14.53 -23.19 -14.92
CA GLY A 284 -15.92 -23.66 -14.85
C GLY A 284 -16.48 -23.82 -13.44
N TYR A 285 -15.77 -23.36 -12.41
CA TYR A 285 -16.22 -23.37 -11.01
C TYR A 285 -16.29 -21.95 -10.44
N GLU A 286 -17.14 -21.76 -9.44
CA GLU A 286 -17.15 -20.52 -8.65
C GLU A 286 -15.90 -20.45 -7.77
N THR A 287 -15.24 -19.29 -7.70
CA THR A 287 -14.12 -19.05 -6.78
C THR A 287 -14.61 -19.09 -5.35
N THR A 288 -13.93 -19.83 -4.48
CA THR A 288 -14.19 -19.82 -3.04
C THR A 288 -13.10 -19.07 -2.28
N GLU A 289 -13.50 -18.45 -1.17
CA GLU A 289 -12.63 -17.69 -0.28
C GLU A 289 -12.73 -18.29 1.13
N HIS A 290 -11.60 -18.46 1.79
CA HIS A 290 -11.49 -19.00 3.14
C HIS A 290 -10.56 -18.13 3.99
N ASP A 291 -11.01 -17.76 5.19
CA ASP A 291 -10.15 -17.17 6.22
C ASP A 291 -9.63 -18.30 7.12
N ILE A 292 -8.31 -18.35 7.33
CA ILE A 292 -7.66 -19.37 8.16
C ILE A 292 -6.65 -18.73 9.11
N GLU A 293 -6.56 -19.22 10.33
CA GLU A 293 -5.49 -18.85 11.27
C GLU A 293 -4.49 -20.01 11.35
N ILE A 294 -3.27 -19.75 10.91
CA ILE A 294 -2.17 -20.71 10.91
C ILE A 294 -1.44 -20.57 12.25
N ILE A 295 -1.39 -21.66 13.01
CA ILE A 295 -0.73 -21.73 14.32
C ILE A 295 0.63 -22.42 14.15
N ALA A 296 1.65 -21.87 14.80
CA ALA A 296 3.01 -22.40 14.84
C ALA A 296 3.02 -23.86 15.31
N GLY A 297 3.63 -24.75 14.51
CA GLY A 297 3.78 -26.17 14.85
C GLY A 297 2.49 -27.01 14.74
N GLU A 298 1.37 -26.42 14.37
CA GLU A 298 0.10 -27.13 14.13
C GLU A 298 -0.18 -27.25 12.63
N ALA A 299 -0.98 -28.26 12.26
CA ALA A 299 -1.50 -28.44 10.92
C ALA A 299 -2.89 -27.82 10.79
N ALA A 300 -3.01 -26.78 9.98
CA ALA A 300 -4.27 -26.22 9.53
C ALA A 300 -4.73 -26.92 8.25
N GLU A 301 -6.02 -27.21 8.13
CA GLU A 301 -6.59 -27.86 6.94
C GLU A 301 -7.75 -27.04 6.37
N ILE A 302 -7.72 -26.84 5.05
CA ILE A 302 -8.84 -26.29 4.28
C ILE A 302 -9.34 -27.40 3.35
N THR A 303 -10.60 -27.79 3.52
CA THR A 303 -11.31 -28.64 2.55
C THR A 303 -12.37 -27.81 1.84
N SER A 304 -12.13 -27.48 0.56
CA SER A 304 -13.05 -26.68 -0.25
C SER A 304 -13.88 -27.57 -1.17
N THR A 305 -15.18 -27.29 -1.27
CA THR A 305 -16.05 -27.91 -2.28
C THR A 305 -16.45 -26.84 -3.29
N LEU A 306 -15.71 -26.77 -4.40
CA LEU A 306 -16.01 -25.87 -5.50
C LEU A 306 -17.32 -26.30 -6.16
N LYS A 307 -18.26 -25.36 -6.27
CA LYS A 307 -19.51 -25.53 -6.99
C LYS A 307 -19.26 -25.22 -8.46
N GLY A 308 -19.67 -26.14 -9.33
CA GLY A 308 -19.62 -25.90 -10.76
C GLY A 308 -20.43 -24.64 -11.08
N SER A 309 -19.79 -23.64 -11.64
CA SER A 309 -20.48 -22.49 -12.17
C SER A 309 -21.23 -22.99 -13.41
N PRO A 310 -22.53 -22.69 -13.58
CA PRO A 310 -23.28 -23.16 -14.73
C PRO A 310 -22.90 -22.34 -15.95
N VAL A 311 -21.72 -22.59 -16.49
CA VAL A 311 -21.15 -21.88 -17.64
C VAL A 311 -20.88 -22.89 -18.77
N GLY A 312 -21.13 -22.47 -19.99
CA GLY A 312 -20.63 -23.10 -21.22
C GLY A 312 -19.50 -22.26 -21.82
N TYR A 313 -18.90 -22.71 -22.91
CA TYR A 313 -17.91 -21.95 -23.67
C TYR A 313 -18.52 -21.48 -24.98
N LEU A 314 -18.32 -20.21 -25.32
CA LEU A 314 -18.63 -19.66 -26.65
C LEU A 314 -17.32 -19.57 -27.43
N TYR A 315 -17.25 -20.24 -28.57
CA TYR A 315 -16.15 -20.11 -29.52
C TYR A 315 -16.63 -19.49 -30.84
N VAL A 316 -16.29 -18.22 -31.06
CA VAL A 316 -16.62 -17.49 -32.29
C VAL A 316 -15.45 -17.56 -33.27
N ARG A 317 -15.72 -18.11 -34.46
CA ARG A 317 -14.72 -18.31 -35.53
C ARG A 317 -15.31 -18.01 -36.90
N GLY A 318 -14.47 -17.97 -37.92
CA GLY A 318 -14.92 -17.80 -39.30
C GLY A 318 -13.92 -17.02 -40.16
N PRO A 319 -14.15 -16.95 -41.48
CA PRO A 319 -13.24 -16.25 -42.39
C PRO A 319 -13.24 -14.73 -42.11
N GLY A 320 -12.06 -14.16 -41.89
CA GLY A 320 -11.89 -12.72 -41.65
C GLY A 320 -12.38 -12.24 -40.28
N ILE A 321 -12.52 -13.16 -39.31
CA ILE A 321 -12.96 -12.87 -37.95
C ILE A 321 -11.87 -12.14 -37.13
N GLU A 322 -10.62 -12.19 -37.57
CA GLU A 322 -9.44 -11.59 -36.93
C GLU A 322 -9.52 -10.07 -36.84
N SER A 323 -10.26 -9.45 -37.76
CA SER A 323 -10.55 -8.02 -37.79
C SER A 323 -11.98 -7.68 -37.33
N SER A 324 -12.64 -8.61 -36.65
CA SER A 324 -14.02 -8.45 -36.19
C SER A 324 -14.09 -8.35 -34.67
N SER A 325 -14.87 -7.40 -34.17
CA SER A 325 -15.16 -7.29 -32.74
C SER A 325 -16.43 -8.09 -32.40
N ILE A 326 -16.36 -8.82 -31.29
CA ILE A 326 -17.41 -9.73 -30.81
C ILE A 326 -18.02 -9.15 -29.55
N TYR A 327 -19.35 -9.05 -29.54
CA TYR A 327 -20.13 -8.56 -28.42
C TYR A 327 -21.07 -9.66 -27.92
N LEU A 328 -21.23 -9.73 -26.60
CA LEU A 328 -22.18 -10.59 -25.91
C LEU A 328 -23.13 -9.70 -25.09
N ASP A 329 -24.43 -9.78 -25.35
CA ASP A 329 -25.46 -8.97 -24.72
C ASP A 329 -25.19 -7.46 -24.77
N GLY A 330 -24.59 -7.01 -25.88
CA GLY A 330 -24.22 -5.61 -26.11
C GLY A 330 -22.90 -5.18 -25.45
N LYS A 331 -22.29 -6.00 -24.59
CA LYS A 331 -20.96 -5.74 -24.02
C LYS A 331 -19.87 -6.32 -24.91
N LEU A 332 -18.74 -5.63 -25.01
CA LEU A 332 -17.59 -6.11 -25.76
C LEU A 332 -17.02 -7.37 -25.07
N LEU A 333 -17.02 -8.50 -25.77
CA LEU A 333 -16.46 -9.76 -25.29
C LEU A 333 -15.00 -9.92 -25.75
N CYS A 334 -14.73 -9.62 -27.02
CA CYS A 334 -13.40 -9.66 -27.63
C CYS A 334 -13.26 -8.55 -28.67
N GLU A 335 -12.16 -7.82 -28.65
CA GLU A 335 -11.85 -6.79 -29.66
C GLU A 335 -11.60 -7.38 -31.05
N ARG A 336 -11.01 -8.58 -31.09
CA ARG A 336 -10.65 -9.34 -32.28
C ARG A 336 -10.98 -10.82 -32.10
N GLY A 337 -11.36 -11.51 -33.17
CA GLY A 337 -11.52 -12.96 -33.18
C GLY A 337 -10.25 -13.71 -33.61
N PRO A 338 -10.28 -15.06 -33.65
CA PRO A 338 -11.31 -15.91 -33.08
C PRO A 338 -11.34 -15.78 -31.55
N CYS A 339 -12.51 -15.96 -30.93
CA CYS A 339 -12.75 -15.63 -29.52
C CYS A 339 -13.37 -16.82 -28.80
N ARG A 340 -12.64 -17.40 -27.83
CA ARG A 340 -13.13 -18.47 -26.94
C ARG A 340 -13.24 -17.94 -25.52
N LYS A 341 -14.44 -17.89 -24.95
CA LYS A 341 -14.67 -17.39 -23.58
C LYS A 341 -15.74 -18.20 -22.84
N PRO A 342 -15.61 -18.37 -21.51
CA PRO A 342 -16.69 -18.90 -20.70
C PRO A 342 -17.87 -17.91 -20.67
N VAL A 343 -19.07 -18.44 -20.80
CA VAL A 343 -20.33 -17.68 -20.82
C VAL A 343 -21.32 -18.38 -19.88
N LYS A 344 -22.06 -17.61 -19.09
CA LYS A 344 -23.11 -18.17 -18.21
C LYS A 344 -24.13 -18.95 -19.03
N GLU A 345 -24.74 -19.95 -18.44
CA GLU A 345 -25.83 -20.66 -19.09
C GLU A 345 -27.02 -19.72 -19.34
N GLY A 346 -27.77 -20.02 -20.39
CA GLY A 346 -28.95 -19.28 -20.79
C GLY A 346 -28.84 -18.66 -22.18
N ARG A 347 -29.82 -17.81 -22.50
CA ARG A 347 -29.90 -17.17 -23.82
C ARG A 347 -29.07 -15.90 -23.84
N HIS A 348 -28.17 -15.81 -24.81
CA HIS A 348 -27.30 -14.67 -25.03
C HIS A 348 -27.40 -14.15 -26.46
N LYS A 349 -27.36 -12.83 -26.63
CA LYS A 349 -27.29 -12.19 -27.95
C LYS A 349 -25.83 -11.96 -28.33
N VAL A 350 -25.36 -12.64 -29.37
CA VAL A 350 -24.01 -12.46 -29.91
C VAL A 350 -24.07 -11.55 -31.14
N SER A 351 -23.22 -10.53 -31.19
CA SER A 351 -23.06 -9.64 -32.34
C SER A 351 -21.62 -9.62 -32.81
N VAL A 352 -21.40 -9.95 -34.08
CA VAL A 352 -20.08 -9.92 -34.75
C VAL A 352 -20.07 -8.74 -35.70
N ARG A 353 -19.11 -7.82 -35.51
CA ARG A 353 -19.05 -6.56 -36.25
C ARG A 353 -17.67 -6.36 -36.86
N ARG A 354 -17.66 -5.93 -38.13
CA ARG A 354 -16.45 -5.56 -38.86
C ARG A 354 -16.73 -4.33 -39.73
N SER A 355 -15.80 -3.38 -39.72
CA SER A 355 -15.91 -2.17 -40.55
C SER A 355 -15.99 -2.52 -42.03
N GLY A 356 -16.93 -1.93 -42.76
CA GLY A 356 -17.19 -2.23 -44.18
C GLY A 356 -18.02 -3.50 -44.46
N TYR A 357 -18.46 -4.22 -43.42
CA TYR A 357 -19.26 -5.45 -43.56
C TYR A 357 -20.61 -5.30 -42.85
N LYS A 358 -21.60 -6.10 -43.28
CA LYS A 358 -22.90 -6.21 -42.61
C LYS A 358 -22.68 -6.95 -41.27
N PRO A 359 -23.16 -6.43 -40.12
CA PRO A 359 -23.00 -7.13 -38.85
C PRO A 359 -23.83 -8.42 -38.86
N TYR A 360 -23.33 -9.46 -38.20
CA TYR A 360 -24.11 -10.67 -37.93
C TYR A 360 -24.55 -10.63 -36.47
N THR A 361 -25.84 -10.80 -36.21
CA THR A 361 -26.36 -10.86 -34.83
C THR A 361 -27.30 -12.05 -34.72
N THR A 362 -27.06 -12.91 -33.73
CA THR A 362 -27.89 -14.07 -33.45
C THR A 362 -28.08 -14.25 -31.96
N THR A 363 -29.15 -14.94 -31.58
CA THR A 363 -29.35 -15.38 -30.20
C THR A 363 -28.89 -16.82 -30.11
N ILE A 364 -27.99 -17.09 -29.17
CA ILE A 364 -27.51 -18.43 -28.86
C ILE A 364 -28.04 -18.86 -27.50
N GLU A 365 -28.18 -20.16 -27.29
CA GLU A 365 -28.51 -20.74 -25.99
C GLU A 365 -27.29 -21.52 -25.51
N VAL A 366 -26.63 -21.00 -24.49
CA VAL A 366 -25.44 -21.61 -23.91
C VAL A 366 -25.90 -22.56 -22.82
N GLN A 367 -25.57 -23.84 -22.95
CA GLN A 367 -25.82 -24.83 -21.90
C GLN A 367 -24.55 -25.00 -21.07
N ALA A 368 -24.71 -25.20 -19.76
CA ALA A 368 -23.58 -25.51 -18.89
C ALA A 368 -22.81 -26.73 -19.43
N LYS A 369 -21.47 -26.70 -19.33
CA LYS A 369 -20.57 -27.79 -19.78
C LYS A 369 -20.67 -28.14 -21.28
N THR A 370 -21.13 -27.22 -22.11
CA THR A 370 -21.07 -27.35 -23.58
C THR A 370 -20.16 -26.28 -24.18
N GLU A 371 -19.60 -26.55 -25.35
CA GLU A 371 -18.95 -25.55 -26.18
C GLU A 371 -19.80 -25.26 -27.42
N LEU A 372 -20.32 -24.03 -27.47
CA LEU A 372 -21.06 -23.51 -28.60
C LEU A 372 -20.09 -22.85 -29.60
N ASN A 373 -19.93 -23.49 -30.74
CA ASN A 373 -19.14 -23.06 -31.87
C ASN A 373 -20.00 -22.20 -32.81
N LEU A 374 -19.80 -20.88 -32.78
CA LEU A 374 -20.41 -19.96 -33.73
C LEU A 374 -19.44 -19.68 -34.89
N LYS A 375 -19.70 -20.30 -36.05
CA LYS A 375 -18.98 -19.99 -37.29
C LYS A 375 -19.70 -18.86 -38.03
N ALA A 376 -19.18 -17.63 -37.97
CA ALA A 376 -19.76 -16.45 -38.61
C ALA A 376 -19.03 -16.07 -39.91
N GLU A 377 -19.79 -15.75 -40.95
CA GLU A 377 -19.28 -15.25 -42.24
C GLU A 377 -19.95 -13.92 -42.58
N LEU A 378 -19.15 -12.85 -42.58
CA LEU A 378 -19.67 -11.50 -42.80
C LEU A 378 -19.69 -11.15 -44.29
N ALA A 379 -20.81 -10.63 -44.76
CA ALA A 379 -20.95 -10.10 -46.11
C ALA A 379 -20.48 -8.65 -46.18
N LYS A 380 -19.71 -8.30 -47.22
CA LYS A 380 -19.26 -6.93 -47.46
C LYS A 380 -20.47 -6.04 -47.72
N LYS A 381 -20.48 -4.82 -47.17
CA LYS A 381 -21.52 -3.84 -47.51
C LYS A 381 -21.36 -3.45 -48.98
N PRO A 382 -22.41 -3.57 -49.81
CA PRO A 382 -22.33 -3.15 -51.21
C PRO A 382 -22.07 -1.64 -51.29
N GLY A 383 -21.33 -1.23 -52.31
CA GLY A 383 -21.15 0.19 -52.62
C GLY A 383 -22.46 0.83 -53.06
N ARG A 384 -22.55 2.16 -52.92
CA ARG A 384 -23.73 2.95 -53.35
C ARG A 384 -23.59 3.56 -54.75
N GLY A 385 -22.74 2.98 -55.60
CA GLY A 385 -22.42 3.52 -56.94
C GLY A 385 -23.67 3.80 -57.78
N ASP A 386 -24.60 2.85 -57.84
CA ASP A 386 -25.82 2.98 -58.63
C ASP A 386 -26.70 4.16 -58.18
N ALA A 387 -26.77 4.43 -56.88
CA ALA A 387 -27.50 5.57 -56.34
C ALA A 387 -26.82 6.89 -56.71
N VAL A 388 -25.48 6.94 -56.63
CA VAL A 388 -24.69 8.12 -57.01
C VAL A 388 -24.91 8.45 -58.48
N VAL A 389 -24.83 7.45 -59.38
CA VAL A 389 -25.07 7.66 -60.81
C VAL A 389 -26.49 8.20 -61.06
N ALA A 390 -27.50 7.62 -60.41
CA ALA A 390 -28.88 8.09 -60.55
C ALA A 390 -29.07 9.53 -60.06
N TYR A 391 -28.47 9.92 -58.93
CA TYR A 391 -28.49 11.32 -58.46
C TYR A 391 -27.81 12.28 -59.44
N VAL A 392 -26.67 11.89 -60.03
CA VAL A 392 -25.94 12.72 -61.00
C VAL A 392 -26.82 12.99 -62.23
N PHE A 393 -27.43 11.95 -62.81
CA PHE A 393 -28.32 12.14 -63.96
C PHE A 393 -29.58 12.92 -63.59
N ALA A 394 -30.19 12.66 -62.42
CA ALA A 394 -31.34 13.43 -61.95
C ALA A 394 -31.01 14.94 -61.87
N GLY A 395 -29.84 15.28 -61.31
CA GLY A 395 -29.34 16.65 -61.25
C GLY A 395 -29.08 17.27 -62.62
N LEU A 396 -28.46 16.52 -63.55
CA LEU A 396 -28.22 16.99 -64.92
C LEU A 396 -29.52 17.30 -65.67
N PHE A 397 -30.52 16.41 -65.59
CA PHE A 397 -31.83 16.64 -66.23
C PHE A 397 -32.60 17.77 -65.56
N ALA A 398 -32.55 17.88 -64.23
CA ALA A 398 -33.17 19.01 -63.53
C ALA A 398 -32.54 20.35 -63.96
N GLY A 399 -31.20 20.41 -64.01
CA GLY A 399 -30.47 21.60 -64.46
C GLY A 399 -30.73 21.93 -65.93
N GLY A 400 -30.75 20.93 -66.80
CA GLY A 400 -31.13 21.09 -68.21
C GLY A 400 -32.56 21.58 -68.38
N GLY A 401 -33.50 21.07 -67.57
CA GLY A 401 -34.88 21.52 -67.52
C GLY A 401 -35.00 23.00 -67.12
N VAL A 402 -34.26 23.41 -66.08
CA VAL A 402 -34.17 24.84 -65.68
C VAL A 402 -33.63 25.69 -66.83
N TYR A 403 -32.54 25.26 -67.47
CA TYR A 403 -31.95 26.00 -68.59
C TYR A 403 -32.93 26.17 -69.75
N LEU A 404 -33.58 25.09 -70.20
CA LEU A 404 -34.56 25.14 -71.28
C LEU A 404 -35.79 25.97 -70.90
N GLY A 405 -36.24 25.88 -69.65
CA GLY A 405 -37.33 26.70 -69.13
C GLY A 405 -37.01 28.20 -69.17
N LEU A 406 -35.80 28.57 -68.75
CA LEU A 406 -35.32 29.96 -68.85
C LEU A 406 -35.22 30.44 -70.30
N GLN A 407 -34.77 29.59 -71.23
CA GLN A 407 -34.74 29.93 -72.65
C GLN A 407 -36.15 30.14 -73.22
N ALA A 408 -37.11 29.31 -72.83
CA ALA A 408 -38.51 29.49 -73.22
C ALA A 408 -39.09 30.81 -72.69
N GLN A 409 -38.84 31.15 -71.42
CA GLN A 409 -39.27 32.40 -70.81
C GLN A 409 -38.62 33.64 -71.44
N ASN A 410 -37.32 33.56 -71.79
CA ASN A 410 -36.66 34.65 -72.49
C ASN A 410 -37.28 34.89 -73.88
N LEU A 411 -37.58 33.83 -74.63
CA LEU A 411 -38.25 33.94 -75.94
C LEU A 411 -39.68 34.49 -75.81
N GLU A 412 -40.42 34.06 -74.79
CA GLU A 412 -41.75 34.60 -74.48
C GLU A 412 -41.67 36.11 -74.22
N LYS A 413 -40.70 36.54 -73.40
CA LYS A 413 -40.46 37.95 -73.11
C LYS A 413 -40.05 38.75 -74.35
N GLU A 414 -39.18 38.21 -75.20
CA GLU A 414 -38.80 38.85 -76.48
C GLU A 414 -40.00 39.04 -77.42
N LEU A 415 -40.93 38.09 -77.43
CA LEU A 415 -42.18 38.18 -78.19
C LEU A 415 -43.10 39.25 -77.61
N GLU A 416 -43.31 39.26 -76.29
CA GLU A 416 -44.09 40.30 -75.60
C GLU A 416 -43.53 41.70 -75.84
N ASP A 417 -42.22 41.87 -75.70
CA ASP A 417 -41.51 43.13 -75.94
C ASP A 417 -41.65 43.56 -77.41
N ALA A 418 -41.61 42.63 -78.37
CA ALA A 418 -41.81 42.94 -79.79
C ALA A 418 -43.22 43.43 -80.10
N VAL A 419 -44.25 42.87 -79.45
CA VAL A 419 -45.65 43.34 -79.58
C VAL A 419 -45.80 44.73 -78.95
N ALA A 420 -45.25 44.93 -77.75
CA ALA A 420 -45.34 46.20 -77.04
C ALA A 420 -44.69 47.37 -77.81
N ASN A 421 -43.65 47.09 -78.60
CA ASN A 421 -42.90 48.09 -79.38
C ASN A 421 -43.53 48.45 -80.74
N GLY A 422 -44.75 47.99 -81.06
CA GLY A 422 -45.49 48.45 -82.24
C GLY A 422 -45.12 47.78 -83.56
N ASN A 423 -44.46 46.62 -83.54
CA ASN A 423 -44.30 45.79 -84.73
C ASN A 423 -45.68 45.26 -85.24
N PRO A 424 -45.84 44.98 -86.54
CA PRO A 424 -47.08 44.42 -87.10
C PRO A 424 -47.50 43.14 -86.37
N PRO A 425 -48.80 42.76 -86.42
CA PRO A 425 -49.34 41.61 -85.71
C PRO A 425 -48.47 40.38 -85.97
N LEU A 426 -48.06 39.74 -84.88
CA LEU A 426 -47.18 38.57 -84.89
C LEU A 426 -47.65 37.58 -85.97
N ASP A 427 -46.79 37.32 -86.95
CA ASP A 427 -47.03 36.29 -87.94
C ASP A 427 -47.13 34.93 -87.23
N GLN A 428 -48.18 34.17 -87.53
CA GLN A 428 -48.35 32.81 -86.99
C GLN A 428 -47.18 31.88 -87.39
N ASN A 429 -46.40 32.26 -88.40
CA ASN A 429 -45.21 31.52 -88.83
C ASN A 429 -43.89 32.03 -88.23
N ASP A 430 -43.91 32.86 -87.18
CA ASP A 430 -42.66 33.31 -86.54
C ASP A 430 -41.94 32.12 -85.85
N PRO A 431 -40.69 31.81 -86.25
CA PRO A 431 -39.95 30.64 -85.76
C PRO A 431 -39.67 30.67 -84.25
N ARG A 432 -39.81 31.83 -83.58
CA ARG A 432 -39.64 31.96 -82.13
C ARG A 432 -40.76 31.27 -81.35
N PHE A 433 -41.98 31.22 -81.87
CA PHE A 433 -43.09 30.50 -81.24
C PHE A 433 -42.81 29.01 -81.15
N ASP A 434 -42.45 28.41 -82.28
CA ASP A 434 -42.13 26.98 -82.35
C ASP A 434 -40.94 26.66 -81.46
N ARG A 435 -39.88 27.49 -81.50
CA ARG A 435 -38.69 27.29 -80.67
C ARG A 435 -38.98 27.39 -79.18
N GLY A 436 -39.74 28.40 -78.74
CA GLY A 436 -40.18 28.56 -77.35
C GLY A 436 -41.02 27.37 -76.88
N LYS A 437 -41.95 26.91 -77.73
CA LYS A 437 -42.77 25.72 -77.45
C LYS A 437 -41.91 24.46 -77.34
N TYR A 438 -40.94 24.25 -78.23
CA TYR A 438 -40.01 23.11 -78.14
C TYR A 438 -39.16 23.17 -76.86
N PHE A 439 -38.70 24.36 -76.45
CA PHE A 439 -37.96 24.52 -75.20
C PHE A 439 -38.83 24.25 -73.97
N ALA A 440 -40.08 24.74 -73.92
CA ALA A 440 -41.01 24.46 -72.83
C ALA A 440 -41.36 22.96 -72.74
N ILE A 441 -41.63 22.31 -73.88
CA ILE A 441 -41.84 20.86 -73.95
C ILE A 441 -40.59 20.11 -73.48
N GLY A 442 -39.41 20.53 -73.94
CA GLY A 442 -38.13 19.97 -73.52
C GLY A 442 -37.86 20.12 -72.02
N ALA A 443 -38.21 21.26 -71.44
CA ALA A 443 -38.08 21.50 -70.00
C ALA A 443 -38.99 20.57 -69.18
N ASN A 444 -40.27 20.45 -69.56
CA ASN A 444 -41.22 19.55 -68.90
C ASN A 444 -40.78 18.09 -69.00
N ALA A 445 -40.31 17.66 -70.17
CA ALA A 445 -39.75 16.32 -70.37
C ALA A 445 -38.52 16.09 -69.48
N ALA A 446 -37.60 17.07 -69.41
CA ALA A 446 -36.41 16.99 -68.57
C ALA A 446 -36.76 16.90 -67.07
N TYR A 447 -37.72 17.69 -66.58
CA TYR A 447 -38.19 17.57 -65.19
C TYR A 447 -38.87 16.22 -64.90
N GLY A 448 -39.66 15.70 -65.83
CA GLY A 448 -40.26 14.37 -65.72
C GLY A 448 -39.20 13.27 -65.58
N VAL A 449 -38.16 13.31 -66.42
CA VAL A 449 -37.01 12.39 -66.34
C VAL A 449 -36.24 12.57 -65.03
N ALA A 450 -35.98 13.82 -64.62
CA ALA A 450 -35.28 14.12 -63.38
C ALA A 450 -36.02 13.57 -62.15
N GLY A 451 -37.35 13.71 -62.10
CA GLY A 451 -38.19 13.18 -61.01
C GLY A 451 -38.13 11.65 -60.92
N LEU A 452 -38.23 10.95 -62.06
CA LEU A 452 -38.12 9.49 -62.11
C LEU A 452 -36.73 9.00 -61.66
N LEU A 453 -35.67 9.65 -62.13
CA LEU A 453 -34.31 9.32 -61.73
C LEU A 453 -34.06 9.63 -60.25
N GLY A 454 -34.63 10.71 -59.71
CA GLY A 454 -34.57 11.04 -58.30
C GLY A 454 -35.22 9.97 -57.42
N LEU A 455 -36.42 9.49 -57.80
CA LEU A 455 -37.08 8.37 -57.12
C LEU A 455 -36.26 7.08 -57.19
N ALA A 456 -35.66 6.77 -58.35
CA ALA A 456 -34.77 5.63 -58.51
C ALA A 456 -33.51 5.76 -57.62
N ALA A 457 -32.95 6.96 -57.50
CA ALA A 457 -31.79 7.23 -56.65
C ALA A 457 -32.09 7.00 -55.16
N ILE A 458 -33.25 7.47 -54.69
CA ILE A 458 -33.73 7.23 -53.31
C ILE A 458 -33.91 5.72 -53.10
N TYR A 459 -34.57 5.03 -54.01
CA TYR A 459 -34.74 3.58 -53.94
C TYR A 459 -33.40 2.85 -53.85
N TYR A 460 -32.42 3.19 -54.71
CA TYR A 460 -31.10 2.57 -54.67
C TYR A 460 -30.27 2.93 -53.44
N THR A 461 -30.58 4.04 -52.75
CA THR A 461 -29.90 4.46 -51.52
C THR A 461 -30.30 3.57 -50.33
N PHE A 462 -31.57 3.19 -50.26
CA PHE A 462 -32.14 2.43 -49.13
C PHE A 462 -32.34 0.94 -49.41
N ARG A 463 -32.30 0.52 -50.68
CA ARG A 463 -32.40 -0.90 -51.04
C ARG A 463 -31.25 -1.67 -50.42
N ASP A 464 -31.58 -2.65 -49.58
CA ASP A 464 -30.58 -3.59 -49.09
C ASP A 464 -30.16 -4.53 -50.23
N LYS A 465 -28.87 -4.50 -50.58
CA LYS A 465 -28.28 -5.29 -51.66
C LYS A 465 -27.30 -6.31 -51.10
N GLY A 466 -27.05 -7.37 -51.87
CA GLY A 466 -26.05 -8.39 -51.55
C GLY A 466 -26.53 -9.40 -50.51
N ARG A 467 -25.75 -10.48 -50.36
CA ARG A 467 -26.04 -11.57 -49.43
C ARG A 467 -26.03 -11.05 -47.98
N PRO A 468 -26.88 -11.57 -47.08
CA PRO A 468 -26.77 -11.29 -45.66
C PRO A 468 -25.49 -11.93 -45.10
N SER A 469 -25.00 -11.40 -43.98
CA SER A 469 -24.02 -12.14 -43.17
C SER A 469 -24.72 -13.34 -42.56
N ILE A 470 -24.05 -14.49 -42.56
CA ILE A 470 -24.61 -15.75 -42.09
C ILE A 470 -23.76 -16.29 -40.94
N GLY A 471 -24.34 -17.16 -40.13
CA GLY A 471 -23.59 -17.90 -39.14
C GLY A 471 -24.23 -19.24 -38.88
N VAL A 472 -23.40 -20.23 -38.62
CA VAL A 472 -23.81 -21.57 -38.22
C VAL A 472 -23.41 -21.77 -36.77
N VAL A 473 -24.36 -22.21 -35.96
CA VAL A 473 -24.14 -22.58 -34.56
C VAL A 473 -24.06 -24.10 -34.50
N ASP A 474 -22.96 -24.59 -33.95
CA ASP A 474 -22.73 -26.00 -33.66
C ASP A 474 -22.50 -26.14 -32.15
N VAL A 475 -23.23 -27.02 -31.46
CA VAL A 475 -23.10 -27.23 -30.02
C VAL A 475 -22.40 -28.55 -29.79
N ARG A 476 -21.28 -28.52 -29.08
CA ARG A 476 -20.49 -29.71 -28.77
C ARG A 476 -20.49 -29.96 -27.27
N ALA A 477 -20.62 -31.21 -26.87
CA ALA A 477 -20.42 -31.59 -25.48
C ALA A 477 -18.93 -31.46 -25.13
N LEU A 478 -18.64 -30.89 -23.97
CA LEU A 478 -17.29 -30.90 -23.41
C LEU A 478 -17.12 -32.18 -22.60
N THR A 479 -16.15 -33.00 -22.99
CA THR A 479 -15.82 -34.24 -22.30
C THR A 479 -14.52 -34.04 -21.52
N LEU A 480 -14.51 -34.48 -20.26
CA LEU A 480 -13.30 -34.48 -19.45
C LEU A 480 -12.51 -35.75 -19.79
N VAL A 481 -11.32 -35.56 -20.36
CA VAL A 481 -10.40 -36.63 -20.70
C VAL A 481 -9.26 -36.61 -19.69
N PRO A 482 -8.95 -37.72 -19.00
CA PRO A 482 -7.80 -37.78 -18.12
C PRO A 482 -6.51 -37.52 -18.91
N SER A 483 -5.68 -36.61 -18.39
CA SER A 483 -4.39 -36.24 -18.95
C SER A 483 -3.30 -36.45 -17.91
N VAL A 484 -2.22 -37.13 -18.31
CA VAL A 484 -1.10 -37.45 -17.43
C VAL A 484 0.20 -37.02 -18.13
N GLY A 485 1.02 -36.27 -17.41
CA GLY A 485 2.36 -35.83 -17.82
C GLY A 485 3.40 -36.06 -16.73
N PRO A 486 4.70 -35.83 -17.02
CA PRO A 486 5.79 -36.19 -16.10
C PRO A 486 5.68 -35.57 -14.70
N ASN A 487 5.02 -34.41 -14.59
CA ASN A 487 4.85 -33.65 -13.34
C ASN A 487 3.37 -33.32 -13.02
N TYR A 488 2.39 -33.95 -13.68
CA TYR A 488 0.97 -33.72 -13.37
C TYR A 488 0.07 -34.89 -13.77
N ALA A 489 -1.01 -35.07 -13.02
CA ALA A 489 -2.19 -35.83 -13.44
C ALA A 489 -3.41 -34.91 -13.29
N GLY A 490 -4.25 -34.82 -14.31
CA GLY A 490 -5.39 -33.92 -14.32
C GLY A 490 -6.45 -34.31 -15.34
N LEU A 491 -7.48 -33.47 -15.46
CA LEU A 491 -8.51 -33.61 -16.48
C LEU A 491 -8.30 -32.50 -17.52
N ASN A 492 -8.13 -32.88 -18.78
CA ASN A 492 -8.25 -31.96 -19.90
C ASN A 492 -9.68 -31.92 -20.38
N MET A 493 -10.13 -30.75 -20.82
CA MET A 493 -11.47 -30.60 -21.37
C MET A 493 -11.36 -30.55 -22.89
N GLU A 494 -11.82 -31.61 -23.55
CA GLU A 494 -11.79 -31.76 -25.00
C GLU A 494 -13.21 -31.71 -25.57
N THR A 495 -13.34 -31.28 -26.82
CA THR A 495 -14.62 -31.38 -27.54
C THR A 495 -14.78 -32.80 -28.08
N SER A 496 -15.82 -33.51 -27.65
CA SER A 496 -16.22 -34.77 -28.30
C SER A 496 -16.79 -34.48 -29.69
N TRP A 497 -16.33 -35.25 -30.68
CA TRP A 497 -16.81 -35.21 -32.06
C TRP A 497 -17.99 -36.13 -32.28
#